data_AF-A0A376ESF3-F1
#
_entry.id   AF-A0A376ESF3-F1
#
_cell.length_a   1.000
_cell.length_b   1.000
_cell.length_c   1.000
_cell.angle_alpha   90.00
_cell.angle_beta   90.00
_cell.angle_gamma   90.00
#
_symmetry.space_group_name_H-M   'P 1'
#
loop_
_entity.id
_entity.type
_entity.pdbx_description
1 polymer ?
#
loop_
_entity_poly.entity_id
_entity_poly.type
_entity_poly.pdbx_seq_one_letter_code
_entity_poly.pdbx_strand_id
1 'polypeptide(L)'
;MSPKSLAVFIFSMVTILAKAQIDTTKIKSYADQVMVRVNFDTNIENYVYTEGPEDKPLETILSINNKTRASFSIDYRIISATVSFTPSFLPGNNDDELKGNSAYADLRFRFFPKRFIQTVYYKNVKGFYIET
;
A
#
# COMPACT_ATOMS: atom_id res chain seq x y z
N MET A 1 1.90 2.67 -56.88
CA MET A 1 1.09 1.77 -56.02
C MET A 1 -0.15 1.36 -56.78
N SER A 2 -0.53 0.08 -56.75
CA SER A 2 -1.76 -0.35 -57.43
C SER A 2 -3.00 0.27 -56.76
N PRO A 3 -4.07 0.59 -57.51
CA PRO A 3 -5.28 1.18 -56.93
C PRO A 3 -5.91 0.29 -55.86
N LYS A 4 -5.71 -1.04 -55.96
CA LYS A 4 -6.15 -2.02 -54.95
C LYS A 4 -5.37 -1.86 -53.64
N SER A 5 -4.06 -1.64 -53.71
CA SER A 5 -3.22 -1.43 -52.53
C SER A 5 -3.53 -0.11 -51.81
N LEU A 6 -3.90 0.92 -52.56
CA LEU A 6 -4.32 2.21 -51.98
C LEU A 6 -5.68 2.09 -51.27
N ALA A 7 -6.63 1.36 -51.85
CA ALA A 7 -7.93 1.12 -51.24
C ALA A 7 -7.83 0.34 -49.93
N VAL A 8 -6.97 -0.69 -49.88
CA VAL A 8 -6.70 -1.45 -48.65
C VAL A 8 -6.06 -0.57 -47.57
N PHE A 9 -5.12 0.29 -47.96
CA PHE A 9 -4.49 1.23 -47.04
C PHE A 9 -5.49 2.24 -46.46
N ILE A 10 -6.34 2.83 -47.30
CA ILE A 10 -7.40 3.76 -46.86
C ILE A 10 -8.42 3.05 -45.96
N PHE A 11 -8.84 1.84 -46.31
CA PHE A 11 -9.74 1.03 -45.48
C PHE A 11 -9.14 0.74 -44.10
N SER A 12 -7.84 0.43 -44.03
CA SER A 12 -7.14 0.20 -42.76
C SER A 12 -7.01 1.46 -41.90
N MET A 13 -6.93 2.66 -42.50
CA MET A 13 -6.97 3.91 -41.73
C MET A 13 -8.36 4.23 -41.16
N VAL A 14 -9.43 3.90 -41.90
CA VAL A 14 -10.81 4.13 -41.47
C VAL A 14 -11.18 3.23 -40.28
N THR A 15 -10.69 2.00 -40.23
CA THR A 15 -10.94 1.09 -39.10
C THR A 15 -10.22 1.50 -37.81
N ILE A 16 -9.09 2.23 -37.91
CA ILE A 16 -8.36 2.76 -36.74
C ILE A 16 -9.05 4.01 -36.16
N LEU A 17 -9.80 4.75 -36.98
CA LEU A 17 -10.53 5.96 -36.56
C LEU A 17 -11.96 5.69 -36.06
N ALA A 18 -12.47 4.47 -36.24
CA ALA A 18 -13.78 4.07 -35.73
C ALA A 18 -13.73 3.94 -34.20
N LYS A 19 -14.15 4.98 -33.47
CA LYS A 19 -14.43 4.87 -32.04
C LYS A 19 -15.66 3.99 -31.86
N ALA A 20 -15.51 2.83 -31.21
CA ALA A 20 -16.63 2.00 -30.83
C ALA A 20 -17.64 2.82 -30.00
N GLN A 21 -18.92 2.69 -30.35
CA GLN A 21 -20.02 3.30 -29.58
C GLN A 21 -19.98 2.72 -28.17
N ILE A 22 -19.72 3.57 -27.17
CA ILE A 22 -19.72 3.16 -25.78
C ILE A 22 -21.19 2.98 -25.38
N ASP A 23 -21.55 1.73 -25.15
CA ASP A 23 -22.88 1.33 -24.73
C ASP A 23 -23.22 2.01 -23.38
N THR A 24 -24.30 2.78 -23.33
CA THR A 24 -24.69 3.62 -22.18
C THR A 24 -25.40 2.84 -21.07
N THR A 25 -25.32 1.50 -21.09
CA THR A 25 -25.59 0.70 -19.90
C THR A 25 -24.79 1.31 -18.76
N LYS A 26 -25.43 1.68 -17.64
CA LYS A 26 -24.86 2.43 -16.49
C LYS A 26 -23.58 1.77 -15.92
N ILE A 27 -22.46 1.87 -16.62
CA ILE A 27 -21.15 1.48 -16.13
C ILE A 27 -20.74 2.61 -15.19
N LYS A 28 -20.99 2.42 -13.90
CA LYS A 28 -20.45 3.31 -12.88
C LYS A 28 -18.95 3.07 -12.81
N SER A 29 -18.19 3.98 -13.40
CA SER A 29 -16.74 4.02 -13.24
C SER A 29 -16.41 4.36 -11.79
N TYR A 30 -15.86 3.39 -11.04
CA TYR A 30 -15.26 3.64 -9.73
C TYR A 30 -13.92 4.39 -9.84
N ALA A 31 -13.35 4.50 -11.04
CA ALA A 31 -12.07 5.19 -11.26
C ALA A 31 -12.15 6.68 -10.92
N ASP A 32 -13.34 7.29 -11.04
CA ASP A 32 -13.58 8.69 -10.68
C ASP A 32 -14.18 8.87 -9.29
N GLN A 33 -14.26 7.80 -8.49
CA GLN A 33 -14.77 7.86 -7.14
C GLN A 33 -13.64 7.93 -6.14
N VAL A 34 -13.88 8.68 -5.06
CA VAL A 34 -12.99 8.70 -3.89
C VAL A 34 -13.29 7.46 -3.05
N MET A 35 -12.29 6.62 -2.82
CA MET A 35 -12.40 5.49 -1.91
C MET A 35 -11.77 5.85 -0.57
N VAL A 36 -12.53 5.63 0.50
CA VAL A 36 -12.07 5.83 1.88
C VAL A 36 -11.98 4.46 2.55
N ARG A 37 -10.85 4.17 3.18
CA ARG A 37 -10.61 2.89 3.87
C ARG A 37 -10.12 3.12 5.29
N VAL A 38 -10.66 2.33 6.22
CA VAL A 38 -10.16 2.20 7.59
C VAL A 38 -9.77 0.75 7.78
N ASN A 39 -8.54 0.50 8.21
CA ASN A 39 -8.04 -0.84 8.49
C ASN A 39 -7.53 -0.90 9.93
N PHE A 40 -7.73 -2.06 10.56
CA PHE A 40 -7.10 -2.44 11.82
C PHE A 40 -6.36 -3.75 11.58
N ASP A 41 -5.09 -3.79 11.91
CA ASP A 41 -4.28 -4.99 11.73
C ASP A 41 -3.34 -5.19 12.91
N THR A 42 -3.00 -6.45 13.19
CA THR A 42 -2.08 -6.85 14.24
C THR A 42 -0.69 -7.17 13.70
N ASN A 43 -0.42 -6.84 12.43
CA ASN A 43 0.85 -7.14 11.79
C ASN A 43 1.83 -5.99 12.04
N ILE A 44 2.50 -6.14 13.16
CA ILE A 44 3.46 -5.20 13.69
C ILE A 44 4.86 -5.75 13.44
N GLU A 45 5.75 -4.88 12.96
CA GLU A 45 7.08 -5.28 12.53
C GLU A 45 7.98 -5.61 13.73
N ASN A 46 8.66 -6.75 13.63
CA ASN A 46 9.77 -7.13 14.49
C ASN A 46 11.06 -7.17 13.68
N TYR A 47 12.18 -6.83 14.31
CA TYR A 47 13.51 -6.95 13.72
C TYR A 47 14.25 -8.10 14.39
N VAL A 48 14.75 -9.04 13.59
CA VAL A 48 15.57 -10.15 14.08
C VAL A 48 17.02 -9.85 13.77
N TYR A 49 17.85 -9.81 14.79
CA TYR A 49 19.29 -9.74 14.68
C TYR A 49 19.86 -11.12 15.01
N THR A 50 20.66 -11.66 14.09
CA THR A 50 21.27 -12.99 14.25
C THR A 50 22.79 -12.86 14.26
N GLU A 51 23.42 -13.45 15.26
CA GLU A 51 24.87 -13.49 15.42
C GLU A 51 25.38 -14.89 15.76
N GLY A 52 26.67 -15.16 15.52
CA GLY A 52 27.29 -16.46 15.79
C GLY A 52 27.35 -17.40 14.58
N PRO A 53 27.95 -18.59 14.76
CA PRO A 53 28.15 -19.54 13.67
C PRO A 53 26.82 -20.20 13.26
N GLU A 54 26.69 -20.60 11.97
CA GLU A 54 25.44 -21.12 11.38
C GLU A 54 24.84 -22.32 12.13
N ASP A 55 25.68 -23.08 12.85
CA ASP A 55 25.26 -24.26 13.62
C ASP A 55 24.61 -23.91 14.98
N LYS A 56 24.85 -22.70 15.51
CA LYS A 56 24.27 -22.18 16.76
C LYS A 56 24.11 -20.64 16.72
N PRO A 57 23.18 -20.13 15.90
CA PRO A 57 22.88 -18.70 15.88
C PRO A 57 22.25 -18.25 17.19
N LEU A 58 22.71 -17.12 17.71
CA LEU A 58 22.05 -16.34 18.74
C LEU A 58 21.13 -15.33 18.06
N GLU A 59 19.83 -15.43 18.34
CA GLU A 59 18.83 -14.51 17.81
C GLU A 59 18.41 -13.52 18.89
N THR A 60 18.42 -12.24 18.54
CA THR A 60 17.85 -11.16 19.34
C THR A 60 16.68 -10.57 18.58
N ILE A 61 15.48 -10.66 19.14
CA ILE A 61 14.27 -10.13 18.52
C ILE A 61 13.96 -8.76 19.14
N LEU A 62 13.88 -7.74 18.31
CA LEU A 62 13.46 -6.39 18.66
C LEU A 62 12.01 -6.20 18.24
N SER A 63 11.11 -6.16 19.23
CA SER A 63 9.67 -6.06 19.03
C SER A 63 9.16 -4.74 19.59
N ILE A 64 8.06 -4.21 19.05
CA ILE A 64 7.37 -3.07 19.67
C ILE A 64 6.18 -3.55 20.51
N ASN A 65 5.87 -2.84 21.60
CA ASN A 65 4.81 -3.21 22.54
C ASN A 65 3.39 -2.89 22.03
N ASN A 66 3.27 -2.35 20.83
CA ASN A 66 1.97 -2.11 20.23
C ASN A 66 1.39 -3.43 19.68
N LYS A 67 0.08 -3.65 19.79
CA LYS A 67 -0.60 -4.86 19.29
C LYS A 67 -1.50 -4.63 18.08
N THR A 68 -1.96 -3.41 17.85
CA THR A 68 -2.89 -3.09 16.75
C THR A 68 -2.54 -1.77 16.10
N ARG A 69 -2.28 -1.80 14.78
CA ARG A 69 -2.14 -0.61 13.94
C ARG A 69 -3.49 -0.25 13.34
N ALA A 70 -3.85 1.03 13.41
CA ALA A 70 -4.97 1.60 12.67
C ALA A 70 -4.44 2.36 11.45
N SER A 71 -5.09 2.20 10.29
CA SER A 71 -4.74 2.88 9.06
C SER A 71 -5.97 3.54 8.45
N PHE A 72 -5.82 4.80 8.06
CA PHE A 72 -6.81 5.53 7.29
C PHE A 72 -6.23 5.87 5.92
N SER A 73 -6.95 5.50 4.86
CA SER A 73 -6.53 5.72 3.48
C SER A 73 -7.60 6.45 2.68
N ILE A 74 -7.15 7.37 1.83
CA ILE A 74 -7.97 8.01 0.80
C ILE A 74 -7.30 7.71 -0.54
N ASP A 75 -8.06 7.11 -1.44
CA ASP A 75 -7.60 6.74 -2.78
C ASP A 75 -8.46 7.47 -3.82
N TYR A 76 -7.79 8.01 -4.85
CA TYR A 76 -8.46 8.64 -5.98
C TYR A 76 -7.65 8.41 -7.26
N ARG A 77 -8.27 7.80 -8.27
CA ARG A 77 -7.63 7.47 -9.55
C ARG A 77 -6.32 6.70 -9.37
N ILE A 78 -5.18 7.36 -9.55
CA ILE A 78 -3.83 6.79 -9.56
C ILE A 78 -3.00 7.20 -8.33
N ILE A 79 -3.63 7.88 -7.36
CA ILE A 79 -2.98 8.32 -6.12
C ILE A 79 -3.67 7.72 -4.90
N SER A 80 -2.90 7.48 -3.86
CA SER A 80 -3.37 7.04 -2.56
C SER A 80 -2.52 7.70 -1.48
N ALA A 81 -3.20 8.25 -0.47
CA ALA A 81 -2.58 8.74 0.75
C ALA A 81 -3.05 7.88 1.91
N THR A 82 -2.14 7.44 2.77
CA THR A 82 -2.44 6.65 3.95
C THR A 82 -1.69 7.21 5.16
N VAL A 83 -2.41 7.37 6.27
CA VAL A 83 -1.83 7.59 7.59
C VAL A 83 -2.10 6.36 8.44
N SER A 84 -1.09 5.86 9.11
CA SER A 84 -1.22 4.76 10.06
C SER A 84 -0.59 5.13 11.38
N PHE A 85 -1.21 4.70 12.47
CA PHE A 85 -0.74 4.93 13.82
C PHE A 85 -1.23 3.83 14.74
N THR A 86 -0.62 3.71 15.91
CA THR A 86 -1.13 2.83 16.96
C THR A 86 -2.03 3.64 17.90
N PRO A 87 -3.36 3.43 17.89
CA PRO A 87 -4.26 4.11 18.82
C PRO A 87 -4.05 3.59 20.24
N SER A 88 -3.72 4.47 21.19
CA SER A 88 -3.55 4.11 22.61
C SER A 88 -4.83 3.59 23.25
N PHE A 89 -6.01 4.07 22.83
CA PHE A 89 -7.29 3.63 23.40
C PHE A 89 -7.64 2.15 23.12
N LEU A 90 -6.94 1.46 22.22
CA LEU A 90 -7.21 0.03 21.96
C LEU A 90 -6.52 -0.86 23.00
N PRO A 91 -7.20 -1.90 23.53
CA PRO A 91 -6.59 -2.85 24.45
C PRO A 91 -5.33 -3.48 23.85
N GLY A 92 -4.23 -3.45 24.61
CA GLY A 92 -2.95 -3.99 24.16
C GLY A 92 -2.08 -3.02 23.35
N ASN A 93 -2.56 -1.81 23.07
CA ASN A 93 -1.71 -0.70 22.62
C ASN A 93 -1.32 0.24 23.76
N ASN A 94 -1.94 0.08 24.93
CA ASN A 94 -1.54 0.79 26.14
C ASN A 94 -0.27 0.19 26.72
N ASP A 95 0.56 1.08 27.25
CA ASP A 95 1.84 0.76 27.83
C ASP A 95 1.67 -0.26 28.98
N ASP A 96 2.56 -1.25 29.00
CA ASP A 96 2.70 -2.22 30.08
C ASP A 96 3.98 -1.87 30.85
N GLU A 97 3.91 -1.82 32.18
CA GLU A 97 5.06 -1.44 33.03
C GLU A 97 6.30 -2.30 32.73
N LEU A 98 6.11 -3.52 32.23
CA LEU A 98 7.18 -4.46 31.91
C LEU A 98 7.84 -4.24 30.53
N LYS A 99 7.11 -3.67 29.56
CA LYS A 99 7.56 -3.58 28.15
C LYS A 99 7.84 -2.16 27.68
N GLY A 100 7.55 -1.16 28.51
CA GLY A 100 7.80 0.25 28.23
C GLY A 100 6.91 0.84 27.14
N ASN A 101 7.16 2.11 26.83
CA ASN A 101 6.30 2.89 25.94
C ASN A 101 6.75 2.75 24.49
N SER A 102 5.84 2.28 23.62
CA SER A 102 6.08 2.14 22.18
C SER A 102 5.14 3.03 21.37
N ALA A 103 5.68 3.67 20.32
CA ALA A 103 4.88 4.50 19.42
C ALA A 103 5.19 4.20 17.96
N TYR A 104 4.14 4.18 17.14
CA TYR A 104 4.22 3.93 15.70
C TYR A 104 3.45 5.00 14.93
N ALA A 105 4.09 5.56 13.90
CA ALA A 105 3.46 6.41 12.90
C ALA A 105 4.03 6.11 11.49
N ASP A 106 3.16 5.92 10.50
CA ASP A 106 3.51 5.74 9.08
C ASP A 106 2.67 6.69 8.22
N LEU A 107 3.34 7.49 7.40
CA LEU A 107 2.76 8.31 6.35
C LEU A 107 3.19 7.75 5.00
N ARG A 108 2.22 7.37 4.18
CA ARG A 108 2.47 6.75 2.88
C ARG A 108 1.73 7.46 1.76
N PHE A 109 2.47 7.82 0.73
CA PHE A 109 1.93 8.28 -0.54
C PHE A 109 2.27 7.28 -1.64
N ARG A 110 1.26 6.80 -2.36
CA ARG A 110 1.42 5.84 -3.45
C ARG A 110 0.89 6.43 -4.74
N PHE A 111 1.68 6.27 -5.79
CA PHE A 111 1.35 6.62 -7.16
C PHE A 111 1.40 5.35 -8.02
N PHE A 112 0.35 5.06 -8.78
CA PHE A 112 0.23 3.80 -9.52
C PHE A 112 -0.26 3.98 -10.97
N PRO A 113 0.51 4.66 -11.84
CA PRO A 113 0.15 4.83 -13.24
C PRO A 113 0.24 3.49 -14.01
N LYS A 114 -0.90 3.01 -14.51
CA LYS A 114 -1.01 1.78 -15.33
C LYS A 114 -0.44 0.55 -14.62
N ARG A 115 0.80 0.17 -14.94
CA ARG A 115 1.49 -1.04 -14.46
C ARG A 115 2.68 -0.74 -13.53
N PHE A 116 2.94 0.53 -13.25
CA PHE A 116 4.04 0.94 -12.38
C PHE A 116 3.47 1.43 -11.05
N ILE A 117 4.04 0.98 -9.93
CA ILE A 117 3.64 1.39 -8.58
C ILE A 117 4.86 1.98 -7.87
N GLN A 118 4.76 3.25 -7.49
CA GLN A 118 5.76 3.95 -6.69
C GLN A 118 5.16 4.30 -5.33
N THR A 119 5.88 4.01 -4.26
CA THR A 119 5.47 4.37 -2.90
C THR A 119 6.58 5.18 -2.25
N VAL A 120 6.23 6.36 -1.76
CA VAL A 120 7.07 7.15 -0.86
C VAL A 120 6.45 7.05 0.51
N TYR A 121 7.26 6.75 1.52
CA TYR A 121 6.77 6.64 2.89
C TYR A 121 7.75 7.21 3.89
N TYR A 122 7.21 7.71 4.98
CA TYR A 122 7.95 8.10 6.18
C TYR A 122 7.38 7.29 7.34
N LYS A 123 8.26 6.54 8.01
CA LYS A 123 7.89 5.68 9.14
C LYS A 123 8.73 6.07 10.35
N ASN A 124 8.06 6.33 11.46
CA ASN A 124 8.68 6.58 12.76
C ASN A 124 8.21 5.52 13.75
N VAL A 125 9.17 4.76 14.28
CA VAL A 125 8.92 3.71 15.27
C VAL A 125 9.79 3.98 16.49
N LYS A 126 9.20 3.94 17.68
CA LYS A 126 9.87 4.20 18.96
C LYS A 126 9.53 3.12 19.97
N GLY A 127 10.48 2.85 20.87
CA GLY A 127 10.29 1.93 22.00
C GLY A 127 10.29 0.48 21.57
N PHE A 128 11.47 -0.05 21.21
CA PHE A 128 11.65 -1.49 21.02
C PHE A 128 12.03 -2.13 22.36
N TYR A 129 11.50 -3.33 22.61
CA TYR A 129 11.95 -4.20 23.70
C TYR A 129 12.67 -5.41 23.12
N ILE A 130 13.55 -6.00 23.91
CA ILE A 130 14.29 -7.21 23.56
C ILE A 130 13.47 -8.41 24.01
N GLU A 131 13.19 -9.31 23.08
CA GLU A 131 12.63 -10.62 23.33
C GLU A 131 13.76 -11.66 23.12
N THR A 132 14.15 -12.33 24.21
CA THR A 132 15.12 -13.43 24.26
C THR A 132 14.43 -14.78 24.20
#